data_AF-A0AAD3XWM9-F1
#
_entry.id   AF-A0AAD3XWM9-F1
#
_cell.length_a   1.000
_cell.length_b   1.000
_cell.length_c   1.000
_cell.angle_alpha   90.00
_cell.angle_beta   90.00
_cell.angle_gamma   90.00
#
_symmetry.space_group_name_H-M   'P 1'
#
loop_
_entity.id
_entity.type
_entity.pdbx_description
1 polymer ?
#
loop_
_entity_poly.entity_id
_entity_poly.type
_entity_poly.pdbx_seq_one_letter_code
_entity_poly.pdbx_strand_id
1 'polypeptide(L)'
;MTSVMELLDANLEVKAKLYKDPSLRYIFMMNNGRYILQKIKESTEIHELLGDSSLRKRLSELRGYHKNYQRETWSKALQCLSYEGLQVNGKVHKPTLKERFKNFNQLFDDIHKTQSTWVVNDEQLQSELGFPYPQ
;
A
#
# COMPACT_ATOMS: atom_id res chain seq x y z
N MET A 1 -2.30 -6.92 -30.40
CA MET A 1 -0.97 -6.47 -29.93
C MET A 1 -0.91 -6.78 -28.44
N THR A 2 -0.62 -8.03 -28.12
CA THR A 2 -0.37 -8.54 -26.76
C THR A 2 0.95 -7.89 -26.33
N SER A 3 0.86 -6.71 -25.73
CA SER A 3 1.88 -5.66 -25.86
C SER A 3 2.97 -5.81 -24.80
N VAL A 4 4.13 -5.18 -25.05
CA VAL A 4 5.25 -5.06 -24.09
C VAL A 4 4.78 -4.64 -22.69
N MET A 5 3.67 -3.90 -22.60
CA MET A 5 3.07 -3.50 -21.32
C MET A 5 2.51 -4.68 -20.52
N GLU A 6 1.91 -5.67 -21.16
CA GLU A 6 1.37 -6.85 -20.48
C GLU A 6 2.50 -7.73 -19.93
N LEU A 7 3.59 -7.86 -20.69
CA LEU A 7 4.81 -8.55 -20.23
C LEU A 7 5.47 -7.81 -19.06
N LEU A 8 5.49 -6.48 -19.12
CA LEU A 8 5.99 -5.64 -18.03
C LEU A 8 5.12 -5.82 -16.78
N ASP A 9 3.79 -5.73 -16.90
CA ASP A 9 2.86 -5.89 -15.79
C ASP A 9 3.00 -7.30 -15.16
N ALA A 10 3.12 -8.35 -15.97
CA ALA A 10 3.38 -9.72 -15.49
C ALA A 10 4.74 -9.86 -14.79
N ASN A 11 5.79 -9.22 -15.32
CA ASN A 11 7.11 -9.23 -14.70
C ASN A 11 7.10 -8.56 -13.33
N LEU A 12 6.43 -7.40 -13.22
CA LEU A 12 6.28 -6.68 -11.97
C LEU A 12 5.53 -7.52 -10.93
N GLU A 13 4.47 -8.22 -11.32
CA GLU A 13 3.72 -9.10 -10.43
C GLU A 13 4.57 -10.26 -9.90
N VAL A 14 5.40 -10.87 -10.75
CA VAL A 14 6.33 -11.93 -10.34
C VAL A 14 7.38 -11.38 -9.37
N LYS A 15 7.96 -10.21 -9.66
CA LYS A 15 8.96 -9.57 -8.78
C LYS A 15 8.36 -9.15 -7.45
N ALA A 16 7.15 -8.61 -7.45
CA ALA A 16 6.42 -8.24 -6.24
C ALA A 16 6.28 -9.44 -5.30
N LYS A 17 5.99 -10.63 -5.82
CA LYS A 17 5.85 -11.86 -5.02
C LYS A 17 7.13 -12.32 -4.32
N LEU A 18 8.30 -11.82 -4.72
CA LEU A 18 9.57 -12.14 -4.06
C LEU A 18 9.72 -11.47 -2.69
N TYR A 19 8.99 -10.37 -2.44
CA TYR A 19 8.98 -9.75 -1.12
C TYR A 19 8.21 -10.63 -0.13
N LYS A 20 8.84 -10.92 1.02
CA LYS A 20 8.23 -11.72 2.09
C LYS A 20 7.03 -11.00 2.71
N ASP A 21 7.17 -9.71 2.93
CA ASP A 21 6.09 -8.86 3.46
C ASP A 21 5.05 -8.57 2.35
N PRO A 22 3.78 -8.97 2.51
CA PRO A 22 2.72 -8.68 1.55
C PRO A 22 2.46 -7.19 1.33
N SER A 23 2.62 -6.35 2.36
CA SER A 23 2.43 -4.91 2.25
C SER A 23 3.49 -4.24 1.38
N LEU A 24 4.74 -4.73 1.47
CA LEU A 24 5.84 -4.24 0.64
C LEU A 24 5.63 -4.54 -0.85
N ARG A 25 4.88 -5.60 -1.19
CA ARG A 25 4.51 -5.90 -2.58
C ARG A 25 3.69 -4.77 -3.19
N TYR A 26 2.74 -4.22 -2.43
CA TYR A 26 1.91 -3.12 -2.91
C TYR A 26 2.71 -1.81 -3.03
N ILE A 27 3.66 -1.56 -2.12
CA ILE A 27 4.58 -0.42 -2.24
C ILE A 27 5.40 -0.53 -3.53
N PHE A 28 5.96 -1.71 -3.80
CA PHE A 28 6.68 -1.98 -5.04
C PHE A 28 5.80 -1.72 -6.28
N MET A 29 4.56 -2.20 -6.28
CA MET A 29 3.62 -1.99 -7.39
C MET A 29 3.25 -0.51 -7.55
N MET A 30 3.08 0.24 -6.45
CA MET A 30 2.80 1.68 -6.51
C MET A 30 3.99 2.48 -7.05
N ASN A 31 5.22 2.20 -6.59
CA ASN A 31 6.42 2.86 -7.09
C ASN A 31 6.60 2.65 -8.61
N ASN A 32 6.54 1.40 -9.06
CA ASN A 32 6.71 1.08 -10.48
C ASN A 32 5.53 1.61 -11.32
N GLY A 33 4.30 1.49 -10.82
CA GLY A 33 3.10 1.98 -11.51
C GLY A 33 3.09 3.50 -11.68
N ARG A 34 3.52 4.26 -10.66
CA ARG A 34 3.68 5.73 -10.74
C ARG A 34 4.76 6.10 -11.76
N TYR A 35 5.91 5.44 -11.72
CA TYR A 35 6.99 5.66 -12.70
C TYR A 35 6.53 5.41 -14.14
N ILE A 36 5.85 4.28 -14.39
CA ILE A 36 5.30 3.97 -15.73
C ILE A 36 4.29 5.05 -16.15
N LEU A 37 3.38 5.46 -15.25
CA LEU A 37 2.41 6.50 -15.54
C LEU A 37 3.08 7.83 -15.90
N GLN A 38 4.15 8.20 -15.20
CA GLN A 38 4.96 9.37 -15.52
C GLN A 38 5.59 9.24 -16.91
N LYS A 39 6.20 8.10 -17.24
CA LYS A 39 6.82 7.88 -18.56
C LYS A 39 5.84 7.88 -19.71
N ILE A 40 4.62 7.41 -19.50
CA ILE A 40 3.56 7.54 -20.51
C ILE A 40 3.20 9.01 -20.72
N LYS A 41 3.05 9.80 -19.65
CA LYS A 41 2.70 11.22 -19.73
C LYS A 41 3.80 12.10 -20.32
N GLU A 42 5.06 11.74 -20.12
CA GLU A 42 6.23 12.48 -20.64
C GLU A 42 6.46 12.25 -22.14
N SER A 43 5.89 11.19 -22.72
CA SER A 43 6.08 10.82 -24.14
C SER A 43 4.75 10.86 -24.89
N THR A 44 4.60 11.86 -25.77
CA THR A 44 3.41 11.99 -26.63
C THR A 44 3.18 10.75 -27.48
N GLU A 45 4.25 10.16 -28.05
CA GLU A 45 4.14 8.94 -28.87
C GLU A 45 3.60 7.75 -28.07
N ILE A 46 4.09 7.53 -26.85
CA ILE A 46 3.61 6.45 -25.97
C ILE A 46 2.17 6.74 -25.51
N HIS A 47 1.84 7.99 -25.21
CA HIS A 47 0.49 8.38 -24.79
C HIS A 47 -0.52 8.16 -25.93
N GLU A 48 -0.22 8.60 -27.15
CA GLU A 48 -1.06 8.39 -28.32
C GLU A 48 -1.24 6.89 -28.64
N LEU A 49 -0.16 6.10 -28.52
CA LEU A 49 -0.21 4.66 -28.76
C LEU A 49 -1.09 3.92 -27.73
N LEU A 50 -1.00 4.28 -26.45
CA LEU A 50 -1.70 3.58 -25.37
C LEU A 50 -3.11 4.12 -25.12
N GLY A 51 -3.34 5.40 -25.43
CA GLY A 51 -4.60 6.10 -25.24
C GLY A 51 -5.01 6.32 -23.77
N ASP A 52 -6.03 7.15 -23.59
CA ASP A 52 -6.53 7.55 -22.26
C ASP A 52 -7.20 6.41 -21.47
N SER A 53 -7.68 5.36 -22.14
CA SER A 53 -8.24 4.18 -21.49
C SER A 53 -7.17 3.45 -20.67
N SER A 54 -5.94 3.33 -21.20
CA SER A 54 -4.80 2.72 -20.52
C SER A 54 -4.38 3.52 -19.28
N LEU A 55 -4.33 4.85 -19.40
CA LEU A 55 -4.05 5.75 -18.26
C LEU A 55 -5.09 5.59 -17.15
N ARG A 56 -6.39 5.56 -17.50
CA ARG A 56 -7.47 5.37 -16.52
C ARG A 56 -7.39 4.02 -15.83
N LYS A 57 -7.07 2.95 -16.57
CA LYS A 57 -6.85 1.61 -16.00
C LYS A 57 -5.71 1.64 -14.97
N ARG A 58 -4.54 2.18 -15.34
CA ARG A 58 -3.37 2.25 -14.47
C ARG A 58 -3.60 3.09 -13.22
N LEU A 59 -4.30 4.22 -13.33
CA LEU A 59 -4.72 5.02 -12.18
C LEU A 59 -5.67 4.23 -11.24
N SER A 60 -6.55 3.42 -11.81
CA SER A 60 -7.44 2.55 -11.02
C SER A 60 -6.66 1.48 -10.27
N GLU A 61 -5.70 0.84 -10.93
CA GLU A 61 -4.81 -0.16 -10.33
C GLU A 61 -3.98 0.44 -9.18
N LEU A 62 -3.40 1.62 -9.37
CA LEU A 62 -2.67 2.35 -8.32
C LEU A 62 -3.54 2.60 -7.07
N ARG A 63 -4.79 3.04 -7.26
CA ARG A 63 -5.74 3.19 -6.14
C ARG A 63 -6.05 1.85 -5.47
N GLY A 64 -6.13 0.78 -6.25
CA GLY A 64 -6.30 -0.59 -5.74
C GLY A 64 -5.13 -1.03 -4.87
N TYR A 65 -3.90 -0.85 -5.35
CA TYR A 65 -2.68 -1.15 -4.59
C TYR A 65 -2.60 -0.34 -3.30
N HIS A 66 -2.96 0.94 -3.33
CA HIS A 66 -3.01 1.78 -2.14
C HIS A 66 -4.00 1.25 -1.09
N LYS A 67 -5.23 0.93 -1.50
CA LYS A 67 -6.24 0.35 -0.59
C LYS A 67 -5.79 -1.01 -0.03
N ASN A 68 -5.18 -1.84 -0.85
CA ASN A 68 -4.69 -3.14 -0.42
C ASN A 68 -3.50 -3.02 0.54
N TYR A 69 -2.58 -2.10 0.29
CA TYR A 69 -1.49 -1.75 1.20
C TYR A 69 -2.03 -1.34 2.58
N GLN A 70 -2.99 -0.40 2.61
CA GLN A 70 -3.58 0.07 3.86
C GLN A 70 -4.24 -1.08 4.62
N ARG A 71 -5.02 -1.92 3.93
CA ARG A 71 -5.66 -3.08 4.54
C ARG A 71 -4.65 -4.09 5.07
N GLU A 72 -3.71 -4.56 4.26
CA GLU A 72 -2.74 -5.59 4.68
C GLU A 72 -1.86 -5.11 5.84
N THR A 73 -1.50 -3.83 5.86
CA THR A 73 -0.68 -3.25 6.92
C THR A 73 -1.47 -3.07 8.22
N TRP A 74 -2.61 -2.38 8.15
CA TRP A 74 -3.24 -1.82 9.34
C TRP A 74 -4.39 -2.65 9.90
N SER A 75 -4.92 -3.65 9.18
CA SER A 75 -6.13 -4.38 9.63
C SER A 75 -5.98 -4.98 11.03
N LYS A 76 -4.83 -5.60 11.34
CA LYS A 76 -4.60 -6.23 12.64
C LYS A 76 -4.51 -5.20 13.77
N ALA A 77 -3.81 -4.10 13.53
CA ALA A 77 -3.71 -3.00 14.50
C ALA A 77 -5.10 -2.39 14.75
N LEU A 78 -5.85 -2.08 13.70
CA LEU A 78 -7.20 -1.53 13.82
C LEU A 78 -8.18 -2.50 14.49
N GLN A 79 -8.01 -3.81 14.33
CA GLN A 79 -8.81 -4.81 15.03
C GLN A 79 -8.63 -4.75 16.55
N CYS A 80 -7.45 -4.37 17.05
CA CYS A 80 -7.24 -4.15 18.48
C CYS A 80 -8.14 -3.02 19.03
N LEU A 81 -8.58 -2.09 18.19
CA LEU A 81 -9.43 -0.97 18.57
C LEU A 81 -10.94 -1.28 18.41
N SER A 82 -11.32 -2.51 18.06
CA SER A 82 -12.74 -2.86 17.90
C SER A 82 -13.49 -2.80 19.24
N TYR A 83 -14.79 -2.52 19.18
CA TYR A 83 -15.70 -2.57 20.34
C TYR A 83 -16.21 -4.00 20.61
N GLU A 84 -16.11 -4.89 19.63
CA GLU A 84 -16.59 -6.26 19.73
C GLU A 84 -15.83 -7.02 20.81
N GLY A 85 -16.53 -7.68 21.73
CA GLY A 85 -15.94 -8.41 22.85
C GLY A 85 -15.28 -7.52 23.93
N LEU A 86 -15.46 -6.19 23.87
CA LEU A 86 -14.95 -5.26 24.88
C LEU A 86 -15.88 -5.10 26.08
N GLN A 87 -17.16 -5.41 25.89
CA GLN A 87 -18.19 -5.26 26.92
C GLN A 87 -18.57 -6.61 27.53
N VAL A 88 -18.69 -6.63 28.85
CA VAL A 88 -19.24 -7.74 29.63
C VAL A 88 -20.38 -7.17 30.47
N ASN A 89 -21.60 -7.69 30.32
CA ASN A 89 -22.81 -7.22 31.01
C ASN A 89 -23.05 -5.70 30.86
N GLY A 90 -22.85 -5.17 29.64
CA GLY A 90 -23.05 -3.74 29.34
C GLY A 90 -21.99 -2.78 29.91
N LYS A 91 -20.92 -3.31 30.50
CA LYS A 91 -19.79 -2.52 31.04
C LYS A 91 -18.50 -2.86 30.32
N VAL A 92 -17.67 -1.85 30.09
CA VAL A 92 -16.34 -2.02 29.51
C VAL A 92 -15.46 -2.86 30.44
N HIS A 93 -14.89 -3.94 29.92
CA HIS A 93 -13.95 -4.77 30.65
C HIS A 93 -12.54 -4.16 30.59
N LYS A 94 -12.20 -3.37 31.62
CA LYS A 94 -10.93 -2.61 31.71
C LYS A 94 -9.66 -3.45 31.45
N PRO A 95 -9.52 -4.70 31.94
CA PRO A 95 -8.35 -5.53 31.65
C PRO A 95 -8.19 -5.81 30.15
N THR A 96 -9.26 -6.21 29.47
CA THR A 96 -9.26 -6.45 28.01
C THR A 96 -8.96 -5.18 27.24
N LEU A 97 -9.48 -4.02 27.67
CA LEU A 97 -9.16 -2.73 27.05
C LEU A 97 -7.65 -2.44 27.13
N LYS A 98 -7.04 -2.62 28.31
CA LYS A 98 -5.61 -2.37 28.52
C LYS A 98 -4.74 -3.31 27.68
N GLU A 99 -5.12 -4.58 27.59
CA GLU A 99 -4.43 -5.57 26.75
C GLU A 99 -4.51 -5.21 25.27
N ARG A 100 -5.69 -4.81 24.79
CA ARG A 100 -5.89 -4.34 23.41
C ARG A 100 -5.02 -3.14 23.06
N PHE A 101 -4.93 -2.14 23.95
CA PHE A 101 -4.04 -0.99 23.74
C PHE A 101 -2.57 -1.40 23.71
N LYS A 102 -2.14 -2.33 24.58
CA LYS A 102 -0.77 -2.84 24.56
C LYS A 102 -0.46 -3.53 23.22
N ASN A 103 -1.37 -4.38 22.74
CA ASN A 103 -1.22 -5.08 21.47
C ASN A 103 -1.22 -4.11 20.27
N PHE A 104 -2.09 -3.10 20.30
CA PHE A 104 -2.11 -2.04 19.29
C PHE A 104 -0.75 -1.33 19.21
N ASN A 105 -0.22 -0.86 20.35
CA ASN A 105 1.05 -0.13 20.38
C ASN A 105 2.20 -1.00 19.85
N GLN A 106 2.26 -2.28 20.25
CA GLN A 106 3.27 -3.20 19.75
C GLN A 106 3.19 -3.37 18.23
N LEU A 107 1.98 -3.63 17.69
CA LEU A 107 1.78 -3.77 16.24
C LEU A 107 2.13 -2.48 15.49
N PHE A 108 1.75 -1.32 16.05
CA PHE A 108 2.06 -0.02 15.48
C PHE A 108 3.57 0.21 15.40
N ASP A 109 4.30 -0.07 16.48
CA ASP A 109 5.75 0.09 16.53
C ASP A 109 6.47 -0.85 15.56
N ASP A 110 6.01 -2.10 15.45
CA ASP A 110 6.56 -3.09 14.52
C ASP A 110 6.32 -2.69 13.05
N ILE A 111 5.11 -2.19 12.74
CA ILE A 111 4.79 -1.64 11.42
C ILE A 111 5.70 -0.46 11.12
N HIS A 112 5.77 0.53 12.02
CA HIS A 112 6.58 1.73 11.82
C HIS A 112 8.06 1.40 11.62
N LYS A 113 8.62 0.51 12.46
CA LYS A 113 10.01 0.06 12.36
C LYS A 113 10.30 -0.64 11.03
N THR A 114 9.36 -1.44 10.54
CA THR A 114 9.53 -2.13 9.26
C THR A 114 9.44 -1.14 8.10
N GLN A 115 8.43 -0.28 8.11
CA GLN A 115 8.14 0.63 7.01
C GLN A 115 9.16 1.76 6.88
N SER A 116 9.77 2.22 7.97
CA SER A 116 10.82 3.24 7.94
C SER A 116 12.05 2.82 7.12
N THR A 117 12.20 1.53 6.80
CA THR A 117 13.28 1.00 5.95
C THR A 117 12.95 0.98 4.46
N TRP A 118 11.71 1.29 4.07
CA TRP A 118 11.25 1.17 2.70
C TRP A 118 11.49 2.45 1.90
N VAL A 119 11.74 2.28 0.60
CA VAL A 119 11.95 3.38 -0.33
C VAL A 119 10.68 3.63 -1.13
N VAL A 120 10.19 4.87 -1.10
CA VAL A 120 9.13 5.38 -1.95
C VAL A 120 9.71 6.57 -2.69
N ASN A 121 9.85 6.51 -4.02
CA ASN A 121 10.57 7.56 -4.78
C ASN A 121 9.69 8.76 -5.17
N ASP A 122 8.37 8.59 -5.16
CA ASP A 122 7.41 9.62 -5.54
C ASP A 122 7.01 10.42 -4.29
N GLU A 123 7.31 11.71 -4.27
CA GLU A 123 7.06 12.60 -3.11
C GLU A 123 5.57 12.75 -2.79
N GLN A 124 4.71 12.75 -3.81
CA GLN A 124 3.27 12.78 -3.60
C GLN A 124 2.80 11.49 -2.94
N LEU A 125 3.32 10.34 -3.38
CA LEU A 125 3.04 9.04 -2.80
C LEU A 125 3.60 8.93 -1.38
N GLN A 126 4.78 9.49 -1.08
CA GLN A 126 5.31 9.56 0.28
C GLN A 126 4.34 10.30 1.21
N SER A 127 3.84 11.46 0.77
CA SER A 127 2.86 12.27 1.51
C SER A 127 1.53 11.54 1.70
N GLU A 128 0.98 10.95 0.63
CA GLU A 128 -0.26 10.15 0.67
C GLU A 128 -0.16 8.95 1.64
N LEU A 129 1.02 8.35 1.75
CA LEU A 129 1.29 7.20 2.60
C LEU A 129 1.76 7.56 4.02
N GLY A 130 2.08 8.83 4.29
CA GLY A 130 2.62 9.29 5.57
C GLY A 130 4.07 8.89 5.84
N PHE A 131 4.87 8.63 4.79
CA PHE A 131 6.30 8.35 4.96
C PHE A 131 7.08 9.64 5.27
N PRO A 132 8.07 9.61 6.16
CA PRO A 132 8.96 10.75 6.37
C PRO A 132 9.74 11.03 5.08
N TYR A 133 9.95 12.31 4.78
CA TYR A 133 10.80 12.73 3.66
C TYR A 133 12.20 12.10 3.79
N PRO A 134 12.78 11.56 2.70
CA PRO A 134 14.16 11.13 2.72
C PRO A 134 15.05 12.35 3.02
N GLN A 135 15.89 12.25 4.06
CA GLN A 135 16.92 13.24 4.38
C GLN A 135 18.08 13.16 3.41
#